data_AF-A0A7D9EXX8-F1
#
_entry.id   AF-A0A7D9EXX8-F1
#
_cell.length_a   1.000
_cell.length_b   1.000
_cell.length_c   1.000
_cell.angle_alpha   90.00
_cell.angle_beta   90.00
_cell.angle_gamma   90.00
#
_symmetry.space_group_name_H-M   'P 1'
#
loop_
_entity.id
_entity.type
_entity.pdbx_description
1 polymer ?
#
loop_
_entity_poly.entity_id
_entity_poly.type
_entity_poly.pdbx_seq_one_letter_code
_entity_poly.pdbx_strand_id
1 'polypeptide(L)'
;MCRSCASKHETQLSSDRDKWPIGKIENGCFYKICNLLDLAYLSNEPLMNALGCFDQTTAAGIEKKYEREGGLGIAKEVLGKWGSSNQENNVGALKKILEDTMKRVDVVIEIEKWESLSVCHGCGITIKLSKPQ
;
A
#
# COMPACT_ATOMS: atom_id res chain seq x y z
N MET A 1 4.67 -18.60 -9.72
CA MET A 1 4.76 -18.88 -8.25
C MET A 1 6.22 -19.19 -7.93
N CYS A 2 6.77 -18.73 -6.78
CA CYS A 2 8.17 -18.97 -6.42
C CYS A 2 8.38 -20.36 -5.82
N ARG A 3 9.63 -20.84 -5.75
CA ARG A 3 9.95 -22.19 -5.23
C ARG A 3 9.41 -22.43 -3.82
N SER A 4 9.40 -21.41 -2.96
CA SER A 4 8.90 -21.50 -1.59
C SER A 4 7.36 -21.59 -1.49
N CYS A 5 6.64 -20.99 -2.43
CA CYS A 5 5.18 -21.05 -2.49
C CYS A 5 4.70 -22.28 -3.27
N ALA A 6 5.52 -22.83 -4.17
CA ALA A 6 5.17 -24.05 -4.91
C ALA A 6 5.08 -25.29 -4.01
N SER A 7 5.77 -25.29 -2.85
CA SER A 7 5.75 -26.39 -1.88
C SER A 7 4.76 -26.21 -0.73
N LYS A 8 4.13 -25.03 -0.62
CA LYS A 8 3.15 -24.70 0.42
C LYS A 8 1.78 -24.52 -0.23
N HIS A 9 0.72 -25.04 0.38
CA HIS A 9 -0.65 -24.78 -0.06
C HIS A 9 -1.05 -23.33 0.33
N GLU A 10 -0.33 -22.33 -0.18
CA GLU A 10 -0.68 -20.92 0.01
C GLU A 10 -1.85 -20.56 -0.91
N THR A 11 -2.80 -19.79 -0.38
CA THR A 11 -3.90 -19.23 -1.16
C THR A 11 -3.34 -18.43 -2.32
N GLN A 12 -3.67 -18.85 -3.54
CA GLN A 12 -3.20 -18.20 -4.75
C GLN A 12 -3.86 -16.82 -4.88
N LEU A 13 -3.05 -15.77 -4.92
CA LEU A 13 -3.53 -14.42 -5.21
C LEU A 13 -3.99 -14.34 -6.67
N SER A 14 -5.01 -13.51 -6.88
CA SER A 14 -5.53 -13.13 -8.20
C SER A 14 -4.41 -12.63 -9.12
N SER A 15 -4.55 -12.80 -10.44
CA SER A 15 -3.68 -12.11 -11.40
C SER A 15 -3.95 -10.61 -11.46
N ASP A 16 -5.17 -10.22 -11.14
CA ASP A 16 -5.61 -8.83 -10.97
C ASP A 16 -5.13 -8.31 -9.60
N ARG A 17 -4.19 -7.35 -9.65
CA ARG A 17 -3.54 -6.76 -8.48
C ARG A 17 -4.36 -5.72 -7.75
N ASP A 18 -5.38 -5.15 -8.39
CA ASP A 18 -6.28 -4.24 -7.71
C ASP A 18 -7.02 -4.97 -6.57
N LYS A 19 -7.20 -6.28 -6.69
CA LYS A 19 -7.81 -7.13 -5.64
C LYS A 19 -6.84 -7.56 -4.55
N TRP A 20 -5.57 -7.19 -4.60
CA TRP A 20 -4.60 -7.64 -3.62
C TRP A 20 -4.73 -6.87 -2.31
N PRO A 21 -4.52 -7.52 -1.15
CA PRO A 21 -4.34 -6.80 0.10
C PRO A 21 -3.13 -5.87 -0.02
N ILE A 22 -3.21 -4.67 0.57
CA ILE A 22 -2.11 -3.69 0.57
C ILE A 22 -0.82 -4.28 1.16
N GLY A 23 -0.95 -5.15 2.18
CA GLY A 23 0.18 -5.85 2.78
C GLY A 23 0.90 -6.85 1.85
N LYS A 24 0.42 -7.05 0.62
CA LYS A 24 1.10 -7.83 -0.43
C LYS A 24 1.90 -6.97 -1.40
N ILE A 25 1.87 -5.65 -1.28
CA ILE A 25 2.81 -4.76 -1.99
C ILE A 25 4.23 -5.10 -1.52
N GLU A 26 5.18 -5.13 -2.45
CA GLU A 26 6.58 -5.40 -2.15
C GLU A 26 7.11 -4.34 -1.18
N ASN A 27 7.87 -4.74 -0.16
CA ASN A 27 8.24 -3.87 0.96
C ASN A 27 8.90 -2.56 0.48
N GLY A 28 9.84 -2.62 -0.47
CA GLY A 28 10.51 -1.44 -1.02
C GLY A 28 9.53 -0.46 -1.67
N CYS A 29 8.65 -0.96 -2.54
CA CYS A 29 7.57 -0.17 -3.14
C CYS A 29 6.61 0.40 -2.07
N PHE A 30 6.21 -0.41 -1.08
CA PHE A 30 5.29 0.03 -0.03
C PHE A 30 5.88 1.17 0.82
N TYR A 31 7.17 1.09 1.19
CA TYR A 31 7.84 2.18 1.90
C TYR A 31 7.90 3.45 1.06
N LYS A 32 8.15 3.33 -0.24
CA LYS A 32 8.18 4.49 -1.14
C LYS A 32 6.81 5.15 -1.28
N ILE A 33 5.75 4.36 -1.40
CA ILE A 33 4.36 4.83 -1.36
C ILE A 33 4.06 5.56 -0.06
N CYS A 34 4.41 4.98 1.09
CA CYS A 34 4.20 5.60 2.40
C CYS A 34 4.95 6.94 2.52
N ASN A 35 6.23 6.97 2.13
CA ASN A 35 7.04 8.19 2.18
C ASN A 35 6.44 9.31 1.33
N LEU A 36 5.91 8.99 0.15
CA LEU A 36 5.20 10.00 -0.66
C LEU A 36 3.93 10.48 0.03
N LEU A 37 3.16 9.59 0.63
CA LEU A 37 1.91 9.93 1.33
C LEU A 37 2.13 10.75 2.61
N ASP A 38 3.24 10.56 3.30
CA ASP A 38 3.63 11.36 4.47
C ASP A 38 3.95 12.82 4.10
N LEU A 39 4.20 13.13 2.82
CA LEU A 39 4.31 14.50 2.31
C LEU A 39 2.91 15.14 2.19
N ALA A 40 2.26 15.38 3.32
CA ALA A 40 0.86 15.81 3.41
C ALA A 40 0.55 17.10 2.65
N TYR A 41 1.53 18.00 2.50
CA TYR A 41 1.40 19.26 1.75
C TYR A 41 1.19 19.09 0.25
N LEU A 42 1.39 17.87 -0.28
CA LEU A 42 1.15 17.52 -1.68
C LEU A 42 -0.26 16.96 -1.94
N SER A 43 -1.11 16.87 -0.90
CA SER A 43 -2.46 16.32 -1.00
C SER A 43 -3.54 17.38 -0.81
N ASN A 44 -4.66 17.25 -1.52
CA ASN A 44 -5.84 18.08 -1.30
C ASN A 44 -6.60 17.70 -0.02
N GLU A 45 -6.47 16.44 0.42
CA GLU A 45 -7.14 15.89 1.61
C GLU A 45 -6.13 15.05 2.42
N PRO A 46 -6.05 15.18 3.75
CA PRO A 46 -5.24 14.30 4.59
C PRO A 46 -5.61 12.82 4.41
N LEU A 47 -4.62 11.95 4.39
CA LEU A 47 -4.81 10.50 4.13
C LEU A 47 -5.87 9.88 5.06
N MET A 48 -5.83 10.16 6.36
CA MET A 48 -6.78 9.58 7.33
C MET A 48 -8.23 9.96 7.04
N ASN A 49 -8.47 11.21 6.59
CA ASN A 49 -9.80 11.67 6.22
C ASN A 49 -10.25 11.00 4.91
N ALA A 50 -9.37 10.95 3.91
CA ALA A 50 -9.66 10.36 2.61
C ALA A 50 -10.02 8.85 2.71
N LEU A 51 -9.43 8.13 3.67
CA LEU A 51 -9.73 6.72 3.94
C LEU A 51 -11.03 6.51 4.74
N GLY A 52 -11.54 7.55 5.41
CA GLY A 52 -12.88 7.58 6.01
C GLY A 52 -13.16 6.62 7.16
N CYS A 53 -12.14 5.94 7.72
CA CYS A 53 -12.32 4.91 8.75
C CYS A 53 -11.68 5.23 10.11
N PHE A 54 -11.15 6.44 10.28
CA PHE A 54 -10.49 6.86 11.52
C PHE A 54 -11.38 7.88 12.24
N ASP A 55 -11.77 7.56 13.47
CA ASP A 55 -12.40 8.56 14.34
C ASP A 55 -11.38 9.62 14.77
N GLN A 56 -11.88 10.77 15.25
CA GLN A 56 -11.04 11.90 15.65
C GLN A 56 -10.01 11.53 16.72
N THR A 57 -10.38 10.65 17.66
CA THR A 57 -9.50 10.21 18.73
C THR A 57 -8.33 9.39 18.20
N THR A 58 -8.61 8.48 17.27
CA THR A 58 -7.62 7.61 16.62
C THR A 58 -6.71 8.43 15.72
N ALA A 59 -7.27 9.36 14.93
CA ALA A 59 -6.49 10.26 14.10
C ALA A 59 -5.52 11.11 14.93
N ALA A 60 -6.01 11.78 15.97
CA ALA A 60 -5.17 12.59 16.86
C ALA A 60 -4.11 11.74 17.60
N GLY A 61 -4.44 10.49 17.95
CA GLY A 61 -3.48 9.57 18.56
C GLY A 61 -2.33 9.20 17.62
N ILE A 62 -2.63 8.98 16.34
CA ILE A 62 -1.62 8.70 15.30
C ILE A 62 -0.77 9.95 15.04
N GLU A 63 -1.37 11.12 14.86
CA GLU A 63 -0.63 12.38 14.61
C GLU A 63 0.33 12.69 15.76
N LYS A 64 -0.15 12.59 17.02
CA LYS A 64 0.68 12.81 18.20
C LYS A 64 1.84 11.81 18.31
N LYS A 65 1.63 10.57 17.88
CA LYS A 65 2.67 9.54 17.89
C LYS A 65 3.83 9.89 16.94
N TYR A 66 3.54 10.52 15.81
CA TYR A 66 4.50 10.85 14.75
C TYR A 66 4.88 12.33 14.67
N GLU A 67 4.47 13.13 15.66
CA GLU A 67 4.76 14.57 15.72
C GLU A 67 6.27 14.85 15.74
N ARG A 68 7.04 14.00 16.43
CA ARG A 68 8.51 14.15 16.55
C ARG A 68 9.24 13.84 15.24
N GLU A 69 8.66 12.99 14.42
CA GLU A 69 9.16 12.60 13.10
C GLU A 69 8.63 13.52 11.99
N GLY A 70 7.94 14.62 12.34
CA GLY A 70 7.34 15.54 11.36
C GLY A 70 6.26 14.88 10.51
N GLY A 71 5.60 13.84 11.03
CA GLY A 71 4.58 13.07 10.33
C GLY A 71 5.10 11.88 9.52
N LEU A 72 6.43 11.65 9.46
CA LEU A 72 6.98 10.48 8.77
C LEU A 72 6.59 9.18 9.50
N GLY A 73 5.95 8.26 8.76
CA GLY A 73 5.46 6.98 9.27
C GLY A 73 3.94 6.94 9.49
N ILE A 74 3.23 8.07 9.41
CA ILE A 74 1.76 8.13 9.52
C ILE A 74 1.12 7.23 8.46
N ALA A 75 1.51 7.39 7.19
CA ALA A 75 0.95 6.63 6.08
C ALA A 75 1.15 5.12 6.25
N LYS A 76 2.29 4.69 6.78
CA LYS A 76 2.55 3.27 7.04
C LYS A 76 1.58 2.70 8.08
N GLU A 77 1.38 3.41 9.19
CA GLU A 77 0.45 2.97 10.23
C GLU A 77 -1.00 3.01 9.74
N VAL A 78 -1.37 4.09 9.07
CA VAL A 78 -2.72 4.33 8.55
C VAL A 78 -3.10 3.30 7.49
N LEU A 79 -2.25 3.07 6.47
CA LEU A 79 -2.51 2.05 5.46
C LEU A 79 -2.50 0.63 6.05
N GLY A 80 -1.65 0.37 7.04
CA GLY A 80 -1.64 -0.91 7.75
C GLY A 80 -2.95 -1.19 8.49
N LYS A 81 -3.47 -0.19 9.21
CA LYS A 81 -4.78 -0.28 9.91
C LYS A 81 -5.94 -0.37 8.91
N TRP A 82 -5.96 0.47 7.88
CA TRP A 82 -7.03 0.50 6.88
C TRP A 82 -7.06 -0.79 6.05
N GLY A 83 -5.93 -1.26 5.54
CA GLY A 83 -5.87 -2.51 4.75
C GLY A 83 -6.19 -3.77 5.55
N SER A 84 -6.13 -3.72 6.89
CA SER A 84 -6.46 -4.85 7.76
C SER A 84 -7.89 -4.82 8.29
N SER A 85 -8.63 -3.72 8.11
CA SER A 85 -9.98 -3.57 8.68
C SER A 85 -11.10 -4.15 7.81
N ASN A 86 -10.92 -4.19 6.48
CA ASN A 86 -11.87 -4.75 5.52
C ASN A 86 -11.10 -5.34 4.33
N GLN A 87 -11.53 -6.50 3.82
CA GLN A 87 -10.96 -7.12 2.61
C GLN A 87 -11.18 -6.28 1.34
N GLU A 88 -12.17 -5.39 1.34
CA GLU A 88 -12.41 -4.43 0.26
C GLU A 88 -11.37 -3.28 0.25
N ASN A 89 -10.62 -3.09 1.35
CA ASN A 89 -9.53 -2.12 1.43
C ASN A 89 -8.25 -2.68 0.79
N ASN A 90 -8.34 -2.88 -0.53
CA ASN A 90 -7.30 -3.45 -1.38
C ASN A 90 -6.56 -2.37 -2.18
N VAL A 91 -5.59 -2.79 -3.00
CA VAL A 91 -4.78 -1.89 -3.83
C VAL A 91 -5.64 -1.04 -4.77
N GLY A 92 -6.68 -1.63 -5.37
CA GLY A 92 -7.58 -0.92 -6.28
C GLY A 92 -8.40 0.15 -5.57
N ALA A 93 -8.93 -0.16 -4.38
CA ALA A 93 -9.62 0.82 -3.55
C ALA A 93 -8.69 1.97 -3.14
N LEU A 94 -7.42 1.68 -2.82
CA LEU A 94 -6.43 2.71 -2.54
C LEU A 94 -6.19 3.62 -3.75
N LYS A 95 -5.94 3.04 -4.93
CA LYS A 95 -5.73 3.81 -6.18
C LYS A 95 -6.90 4.76 -6.43
N LYS A 96 -8.13 4.27 -6.30
CA LYS A 96 -9.32 5.10 -6.47
C LYS A 96 -9.36 6.29 -5.51
N ILE A 97 -9.08 6.09 -4.22
CA ILE A 97 -9.03 7.19 -3.24
C ILE A 97 -7.93 8.20 -3.58
N LEU A 98 -6.76 7.71 -4.03
CA LEU A 98 -5.65 8.57 -4.43
C LEU A 98 -5.99 9.43 -5.66
N GLU A 99 -6.67 8.87 -6.66
CA GLU A 99 -7.07 9.56 -7.90
C GLU A 99 -8.27 10.48 -7.70
N ASP A 100 -9.31 10.00 -7.04
CA ASP A 100 -10.60 10.69 -6.95
C ASP A 100 -10.56 11.76 -5.85
N THR A 101 -10.04 11.42 -4.67
CA THR A 101 -10.11 12.26 -3.46
C THR A 101 -8.84 13.06 -3.24
N MET A 102 -7.68 12.40 -3.18
CA MET A 102 -6.43 13.06 -2.76
C MET A 102 -5.69 13.78 -3.90
N LYS A 103 -6.00 13.44 -5.17
CA LYS A 103 -5.30 13.88 -6.39
C LYS A 103 -3.79 13.57 -6.38
N ARG A 104 -3.42 12.43 -5.78
CA ARG A 104 -2.03 11.96 -5.63
C ARG A 104 -1.59 11.05 -6.77
N VAL A 105 -1.59 11.60 -7.99
CA VAL A 105 -1.18 10.90 -9.21
C VAL A 105 0.26 10.37 -9.12
N ASP A 106 1.13 11.08 -8.40
CA ASP A 106 2.51 10.68 -8.12
C ASP A 106 2.59 9.34 -7.36
N VAL A 107 1.67 9.10 -6.43
CA VAL A 107 1.59 7.86 -5.66
C VAL A 107 1.00 6.74 -6.52
N VAL A 108 -0.02 7.04 -7.31
CA VAL A 108 -0.65 6.08 -8.24
C VAL A 108 0.38 5.53 -9.23
N ILE A 109 1.19 6.40 -9.83
CA ILE A 109 2.30 6.02 -10.72
C ILE A 109 3.26 5.04 -10.02
N GLU A 110 3.53 5.22 -8.73
CA GLU A 110 4.42 4.32 -8.00
C GLU A 110 3.78 2.95 -7.72
N ILE A 111 2.46 2.91 -7.51
CA ILE A 111 1.70 1.65 -7.42
C ILE A 111 1.74 0.92 -8.77
N GLU A 112 1.50 1.61 -9.88
CA GLU A 112 1.52 1.01 -11.23
C GLU A 112 2.91 0.44 -11.59
N LYS A 113 3.99 1.13 -11.19
CA LYS A 113 5.35 0.58 -11.32
C LYS A 113 5.49 -0.74 -10.56
N TRP A 114 4.97 -0.84 -9.35
CA TRP A 114 4.96 -2.09 -8.59
C TRP A 114 4.13 -3.17 -9.30
N GLU A 115 2.97 -2.82 -9.86
CA GLU A 115 2.10 -3.75 -10.60
C GLU A 115 2.81 -4.39 -11.80
N SER A 116 3.70 -3.63 -12.46
CA SER A 116 4.52 -4.12 -13.57
C SER A 116 5.63 -5.11 -13.19
N LEU A 117 5.98 -5.21 -11.89
CA LEU A 117 7.07 -6.08 -11.44
C LEU A 117 6.69 -7.55 -11.58
N SER A 118 7.62 -8.43 -11.91
CA SER A 118 7.36 -9.87 -11.83
C SER A 118 7.38 -10.32 -10.36
N VAL A 119 6.23 -10.73 -9.80
CA VAL A 119 6.12 -11.16 -8.40
C VAL A 119 5.52 -12.57 -8.26
N CYS A 120 5.72 -13.18 -7.10
CA CYS A 120 5.07 -14.43 -6.74
C CYS A 120 3.63 -14.19 -6.28
N HIS A 121 2.66 -14.87 -6.90
CA HIS A 121 1.25 -14.78 -6.50
C HIS A 121 0.90 -15.54 -5.21
N GLY A 122 1.85 -16.18 -4.51
CA GLY A 122 1.60 -16.70 -3.16
C GLY A 122 2.02 -15.68 -2.10
N CYS A 123 3.30 -15.30 -2.13
CA CYS A 123 3.91 -14.47 -1.11
C CYS A 123 4.11 -12.98 -1.48
N GLY A 124 3.83 -12.57 -2.72
CA GLY A 124 4.04 -11.18 -3.19
C GLY A 124 5.51 -10.80 -3.45
N ILE A 125 6.46 -11.72 -3.23
CA ILE A 125 7.91 -11.45 -3.40
C ILE A 125 8.29 -11.38 -4.88
N THR A 126 9.09 -10.38 -5.26
CA THR A 126 9.64 -10.21 -6.61
C THR A 126 10.45 -11.43 -7.03
N ILE A 127 10.10 -11.99 -8.19
CA ILE A 127 10.82 -13.09 -8.82
C ILE A 127 11.90 -12.47 -9.69
N LYS A 128 13.16 -12.58 -9.28
CA LYS A 128 14.28 -12.29 -10.18
C LYS A 128 14.28 -13.35 -11.28
N LEU A 129 13.86 -12.98 -12.49
CA LEU A 129 14.08 -13.80 -13.66
C LEU A 129 15.59 -13.83 -13.89
N SER A 130 16.21 -14.98 -13.65
CA SER A 130 17.57 -15.24 -14.14
C SER A 130 17.56 -14.96 -15.64
N LYS A 131 18.45 -14.10 -16.13
CA LYS A 131 18.64 -13.95 -17.58
C LYS A 131 18.89 -15.36 -18.16
N PRO A 132 18.30 -15.70 -19.31
CA PRO A 132 18.69 -16.92 -20.01
C PRO A 132 20.21 -16.85 -20.24
N GLN A 133 20.91 -17.89 -19.82
CA GLN A 133 22.33 -18.10 -20.15
C GLN A 133 22.48 -18.40 -21.64
#